data_AF-A0AA39WZ73-F1
#
_entry.id   AF-A0AA39WZ73-F1
#
_cell.length_a   1.000
_cell.length_b   1.000
_cell.length_c   1.000
_cell.angle_alpha   90.00
_cell.angle_beta   90.00
_cell.angle_gamma   90.00
#
_symmetry.space_group_name_H-M   'P 1'
#
loop_
_entity.id
_entity.type
_entity.pdbx_description
1 polymer ?
#
loop_
_entity_poly.entity_id
_entity_poly.type
_entity_poly.pdbx_seq_one_letter_code
_entity_poly.pdbx_strand_id
1 'polypeptide(L)'
;MAFDFENYSVVTLLGVEEHDKRKAKLLKSYEGRGGVDLEGVIDGQLEILVDLLRRKIRGEEKGLVDWSKAARWFAMDVSTVAVTGESWGDLTREEDRFGFFEIGDRLVPFMHCVAMWAGRRSV
;
A
#
# COMPACT_ATOMS: atom_id res chain seq x y z
N MET A 1 15.74 7.03 12.87
CA MET A 1 15.04 5.85 13.41
C MET A 1 15.60 4.64 12.68
N ALA A 2 16.37 3.78 13.34
CA ALA A 2 16.96 2.60 12.70
C ALA A 2 15.89 1.49 12.64
N PHE A 3 15.74 0.86 11.48
CA PHE A 3 14.84 -0.27 11.30
C PHE A 3 15.49 -1.52 11.92
N ASP A 4 14.93 -1.99 13.04
CA ASP A 4 15.45 -3.09 13.85
C ASP A 4 14.72 -4.39 13.49
N PHE A 5 15.46 -5.37 12.97
CA PHE A 5 14.94 -6.67 12.52
C PHE A 5 14.91 -7.74 13.63
N GLU A 6 15.57 -7.51 14.77
CA GLU A 6 15.71 -8.54 15.82
C GLU A 6 14.56 -8.51 16.83
N ASN A 7 13.87 -7.37 16.93
CA ASN A 7 12.71 -7.22 17.79
C ASN A 7 11.42 -7.63 17.06
N TYR A 8 10.56 -8.43 17.73
CA TYR A 8 9.23 -8.82 17.21
C TYR A 8 8.50 -7.60 16.62
N SER A 9 7.79 -7.74 15.49
CA SER A 9 7.00 -6.63 14.94
C SER A 9 5.64 -6.57 15.64
N VAL A 10 4.88 -5.49 15.46
CA VAL A 10 3.47 -5.44 15.90
C VAL A 10 2.66 -6.59 15.28
N VAL A 11 3.06 -7.06 14.11
CA VAL A 11 2.37 -8.13 13.39
C VAL A 11 2.70 -9.51 13.97
N THR A 12 3.88 -9.69 14.58
CA THR A 12 4.34 -11.01 15.07
C THR A 12 4.31 -11.18 16.59
N LEU A 13 4.03 -10.11 17.34
CA LEU A 13 3.87 -10.18 18.80
C LEU A 13 2.60 -10.93 19.20
N LEU A 14 2.76 -11.98 20.02
CA LEU A 14 1.63 -12.75 20.58
C LEU A 14 1.20 -12.26 21.98
N GLY A 15 2.08 -11.55 22.70
CA GLY A 15 1.81 -11.05 24.05
C GLY A 15 0.97 -9.77 24.03
N VAL A 16 -0.21 -9.81 24.66
CA VAL A 16 -1.21 -8.72 24.62
C VAL A 16 -0.63 -7.39 25.11
N GLU A 17 0.07 -7.37 26.25
CA GLU A 17 0.55 -6.13 26.86
C GLU A 17 1.65 -5.44 26.02
N GLU A 18 2.56 -6.21 25.44
CA GLU A 18 3.63 -5.68 24.58
C GLU A 18 3.09 -5.27 23.21
N HIS A 19 2.11 -6.02 22.70
CA HIS A 19 1.40 -5.70 21.47
C HIS A 19 0.61 -4.39 21.59
N ASP A 20 -0.09 -4.16 22.70
CA ASP A 20 -0.82 -2.92 22.96
C ASP A 20 0.13 -1.72 23.11
N LYS A 21 1.26 -1.89 23.79
CA LYS A 21 2.30 -0.84 23.89
C LYS A 21 2.82 -0.42 22.52
N ARG A 22 3.03 -1.37 21.59
CA ARG A 22 3.50 -1.03 20.24
C ARG A 22 2.38 -0.50 19.35
N LYS A 23 1.15 -1.01 19.46
CA LYS A 23 -0.03 -0.42 18.80
C LYS A 23 -0.25 1.03 19.20
N ALA A 24 -0.08 1.37 20.49
CA ALA A 24 -0.19 2.74 20.98
C ALA A 24 0.79 3.71 20.31
N LYS A 25 1.98 3.23 19.88
CA LYS A 25 2.93 4.05 19.12
C LYS A 25 2.45 4.34 17.69
N LEU A 26 1.70 3.42 17.07
CA LEU A 26 1.13 3.58 15.73
C LEU A 26 -0.17 4.39 15.73
N LEU A 27 -0.97 4.29 16.80
CA LEU A 27 -2.26 4.98 16.96
C LEU A 27 -2.16 6.48 16.69
N LYS A 28 -1.09 7.13 17.15
CA LYS A 28 -0.86 8.57 16.91
C LYS A 28 -0.87 8.96 15.43
N SER A 29 -0.39 8.09 14.55
CA SER A 29 -0.38 8.33 13.10
C SER A 29 -1.77 8.17 12.48
N TYR A 30 -2.66 7.38 13.10
CA TYR A 30 -4.03 7.13 12.63
C TYR A 30 -5.09 8.02 13.31
N GLU A 31 -4.74 8.69 14.42
CA GLU A 31 -5.64 9.59 15.16
C GLU A 31 -5.91 10.93 14.46
N GLY A 32 -5.34 11.17 13.27
CA GLY A 32 -5.55 12.42 12.50
C GLY A 32 -4.98 13.68 13.16
N ARG A 33 -4.35 13.58 14.34
CA ARG A 33 -3.81 14.70 15.12
C ARG A 33 -2.49 15.27 14.60
N GLY A 34 -2.01 14.82 13.44
CA GLY A 34 -0.72 15.19 12.85
C GLY A 34 -0.73 16.44 11.97
N GLY A 35 -1.88 17.09 11.74
CA GLY A 35 -1.97 18.28 10.87
C GLY A 35 -1.78 17.97 9.38
N VAL A 36 -1.83 16.70 8.98
CA VAL A 36 -1.85 16.28 7.58
C VAL A 36 -3.30 16.34 7.10
N ASP A 37 -3.56 17.18 6.11
CA ASP A 37 -4.85 17.26 5.43
C ASP A 37 -5.06 16.03 4.54
N LEU A 38 -5.43 14.92 5.18
CA LEU A 38 -5.69 13.65 4.50
C LEU A 38 -6.84 13.75 3.50
N GLU A 39 -7.85 14.56 3.80
CA GLU A 39 -9.01 14.76 2.92
C GLU A 39 -8.56 15.46 1.63
N GLY A 40 -7.87 16.59 1.73
CA GLY A 40 -7.33 17.30 0.57
C GLY A 40 -6.33 16.47 -0.24
N VAL A 41 -5.53 15.64 0.43
CA VAL A 41 -4.61 14.69 -0.25
C VAL A 41 -5.38 13.64 -1.05
N ILE A 42 -6.38 13.02 -0.43
CA ILE A 42 -7.18 11.99 -1.08
C ILE A 42 -7.93 12.61 -2.26
N ASP A 43 -8.53 13.78 -2.08
CA ASP A 43 -9.25 14.50 -3.14
C ASP A 43 -8.34 14.78 -4.35
N GLY A 44 -7.11 15.26 -4.11
CA GLY A 44 -6.13 15.48 -5.18
C GLY A 44 -5.76 14.18 -5.93
N GLN A 45 -5.58 13.07 -5.22
CA GLN A 45 -5.32 11.77 -5.86
C GLN A 45 -6.54 11.25 -6.63
N LEU A 46 -7.74 11.54 -6.13
CA LEU A 46 -9.00 11.13 -6.74
C LEU A 46 -9.25 11.89 -8.05
N GLU A 47 -8.89 13.17 -8.11
CA GLU A 47 -8.90 13.97 -9.33
C GLU A 47 -7.98 13.36 -10.41
N ILE A 48 -6.75 12.99 -10.04
CA ILE A 48 -5.79 12.32 -10.94
C ILE A 48 -6.35 10.99 -11.47
N LEU A 49 -6.97 10.18 -10.60
CA LEU A 49 -7.58 8.91 -10.99
C LEU A 49 -8.72 9.14 -11.99
N VAL A 50 -9.62 10.08 -11.71
CA VAL A 50 -10.75 10.40 -12.57
C VAL A 50 -10.27 10.90 -13.94
N ASP A 51 -9.23 11.71 -13.99
CA ASP A 51 -8.66 12.20 -15.24
C ASP A 51 -7.99 11.09 -16.04
N LEU A 52 -7.26 10.18 -15.39
CA LEU A 52 -6.74 8.97 -16.03
C LEU A 52 -7.86 8.14 -16.65
N LEU A 53 -8.92 7.85 -15.89
CA LEU A 53 -10.07 7.08 -16.38
C LEU A 53 -10.74 7.78 -17.56
N ARG A 54 -10.96 9.10 -17.46
CA ARG A 54 -11.55 9.91 -18.53
C ARG A 54 -10.71 9.89 -19.81
N ARG A 55 -9.38 9.93 -19.70
CA ARG A 55 -8.47 9.83 -20.85
C ARG A 55 -8.54 8.45 -21.49
N LYS A 56 -8.49 7.39 -20.69
CA LYS A 56 -8.55 6.00 -21.18
C LYS A 56 -9.90 5.66 -21.82
N ILE A 57 -11.01 6.12 -21.25
CA ILE A 57 -12.35 5.89 -21.81
C ILE A 57 -12.56 6.64 -23.13
N ARG A 58 -11.98 7.84 -23.28
CA ARG A 58 -12.14 8.69 -24.48
C ARG A 58 -11.04 8.50 -25.54
N GLY A 59 -9.94 7.83 -25.20
CA GLY A 59 -8.77 7.62 -26.06
C GLY A 59 -8.92 6.46 -27.06
N GLU A 60 -7.86 6.24 -27.83
CA GLU A 60 -7.80 5.19 -28.87
C GLU A 60 -7.86 3.76 -28.28
N GLU A 61 -7.43 3.58 -27.03
CA GLU A 61 -7.62 2.36 -26.24
C GLU A 61 -9.08 2.25 -25.78
N LYS A 62 -9.99 1.89 -26.69
CA LYS A 62 -11.45 1.74 -26.49
C LYS A 62 -11.86 1.06 -25.16
N GLY A 63 -11.93 1.82 -24.06
CA GLY A 63 -12.62 1.47 -22.82
C GLY A 63 -12.03 0.33 -21.98
N LEU A 64 -10.87 -0.24 -22.33
CA LEU A 64 -10.22 -1.29 -21.53
C LEU A 64 -9.24 -0.68 -20.53
N VAL A 65 -9.77 -0.19 -19.41
CA VAL A 65 -8.95 0.15 -18.24
C VAL A 65 -8.73 -1.12 -17.43
N ASP A 66 -7.46 -1.48 -17.19
CA ASP A 66 -7.11 -2.45 -16.14
C ASP A 66 -7.32 -1.78 -14.77
N TRP A 67 -8.53 -1.90 -14.25
CA TRP A 67 -8.92 -1.32 -12.97
C TRP A 67 -8.04 -1.81 -11.82
N SER A 68 -7.60 -3.07 -11.86
CA SER A 68 -6.77 -3.66 -10.81
C SER A 68 -5.45 -2.90 -10.68
N LYS A 69 -4.83 -2.52 -11.80
CA LYS A 69 -3.59 -1.71 -11.78
C LYS A 69 -3.84 -0.28 -11.33
N ALA A 70 -4.86 0.38 -11.88
CA ALA A 70 -5.19 1.75 -11.52
C ALA A 70 -5.51 1.90 -10.01
N ALA A 71 -6.29 0.96 -9.46
CA ALA A 71 -6.61 0.95 -8.03
C ALA A 71 -5.38 0.71 -7.16
N ARG A 72 -4.46 -0.17 -7.58
CA ARG A 72 -3.19 -0.42 -6.90
C ARG A 72 -2.33 0.85 -6.86
N TRP A 73 -2.11 1.51 -8.00
CA TRP A 73 -1.35 2.76 -8.08
C TRP A 73 -1.96 3.87 -7.21
N PHE A 74 -3.28 4.04 -7.28
CA PHE A 74 -3.99 5.00 -6.43
C PHE A 74 -3.77 4.72 -4.93
N ALA A 75 -3.91 3.47 -4.49
CA ALA A 75 -3.72 3.11 -3.09
C ALA A 75 -2.29 3.37 -2.61
N MET A 76 -1.29 3.12 -3.46
CA MET A 76 0.11 3.42 -3.14
C MET A 76 0.38 4.92 -3.10
N ASP A 77 -0.12 5.70 -4.05
CA ASP A 77 0.06 7.15 -4.04
C ASP A 77 -0.61 7.79 -2.82
N VAL A 78 -1.81 7.36 -2.43
CA VAL A 78 -2.46 7.83 -1.19
C VAL A 78 -1.66 7.44 0.06
N SER A 79 -1.21 6.19 0.15
CA SER A 79 -0.46 5.71 1.31
C SER A 79 0.90 6.39 1.44
N THR A 80 1.56 6.66 0.33
CA THR A 80 2.88 7.31 0.31
C THR A 80 2.76 8.77 0.70
N VAL A 81 1.76 9.51 0.19
CA VAL A 81 1.50 10.87 0.70
C VAL A 81 1.19 10.86 2.20
N ALA A 82 0.37 9.91 2.68
CA ALA A 82 0.03 9.84 4.10
C ALA A 82 1.24 9.54 5.00
N VAL A 83 2.25 8.82 4.49
CA VAL A 83 3.43 8.42 5.26
C VAL A 83 4.61 9.39 5.11
N THR A 84 4.87 9.87 3.89
CA THR A 84 6.06 10.68 3.55
C THR A 84 5.73 12.13 3.20
N GLY A 85 4.47 12.47 2.99
CA GLY A 85 4.02 13.80 2.54
C GLY A 85 4.06 14.01 1.03
N GLU A 86 4.61 13.06 0.26
CA GLU A 86 4.74 13.14 -1.20
C GLU A 86 4.29 11.84 -1.86
N SER A 87 3.51 11.95 -2.94
CA SER A 87 3.09 10.79 -3.72
C SER A 87 4.25 10.24 -4.51
N TRP A 88 4.36 8.92 -4.57
CA TRP A 88 5.30 8.29 -5.50
C TRP A 88 4.97 8.64 -6.93
N GLY A 89 3.71 8.86 -7.28
CA GLY A 89 3.25 9.28 -8.60
C GLY A 89 3.21 8.11 -9.58
N ASP A 90 2.85 6.94 -9.09
CA ASP A 90 2.65 5.73 -9.88
C ASP A 90 1.38 5.87 -10.74
N LEU A 91 0.35 6.54 -10.22
CA LEU A 91 -0.93 6.74 -10.92
C LEU A 91 -0.79 7.71 -12.09
N THR A 92 -0.04 8.80 -11.92
CA THR A 92 0.15 9.82 -12.97
C THR A 92 0.96 9.28 -14.14
N ARG A 93 1.94 8.41 -13.87
CA ARG A 93 2.85 7.85 -14.88
C ARG A 93 2.41 6.50 -15.42
N GLU A 94 1.40 5.88 -14.80
CA GLU A 94 0.93 4.54 -15.14
C GLU A 94 2.07 3.49 -15.05
N GLU A 95 2.94 3.66 -14.06
CA GLU A 95 4.19 2.90 -13.91
C GLU A 95 4.44 2.58 -12.44
N ASP A 96 4.85 1.34 -12.15
CA ASP A 96 5.33 0.92 -10.83
C ASP A 96 6.77 1.41 -10.62
N ARG A 97 6.93 2.66 -10.18
CA ARG A 97 8.23 3.36 -10.20
C ARG A 97 9.29 2.68 -9.34
N PHE A 98 8.87 2.06 -8.25
CA PHE A 98 9.78 1.43 -7.28
C PHE A 98 9.71 -0.10 -7.31
N GLY A 99 8.99 -0.68 -8.29
CA GLY A 99 8.85 -2.13 -8.41
C GLY A 99 8.10 -2.77 -7.23
N PHE A 100 7.30 -2.00 -6.49
CA PHE A 100 6.62 -2.49 -5.29
C PHE A 100 5.63 -3.61 -5.63
N PHE A 101 4.90 -3.45 -6.73
CA PHE A 101 3.96 -4.46 -7.20
C PHE A 101 4.66 -5.62 -7.89
N GLU A 102 5.73 -5.37 -8.65
CA GLU A 102 6.55 -6.43 -9.25
C GLU A 102 7.11 -7.38 -8.17
N ILE A 103 7.63 -6.81 -7.07
CA ILE A 103 8.11 -7.60 -5.94
C ILE A 103 6.96 -8.37 -5.30
N GLY A 104 5.81 -7.72 -5.06
CA GLY A 104 4.63 -8.37 -4.50
C GLY A 104 4.15 -9.55 -5.35
N ASP A 105 4.05 -9.36 -6.66
CA ASP A 105 3.56 -10.37 -7.60
C ASP A 105 4.53 -11.58 -7.70
N ARG A 106 5.82 -11.40 -7.43
CA ARG A 106 6.79 -12.50 -7.32
C ARG A 106 6.79 -13.16 -5.95
N LEU A 107 6.75 -12.36 -4.88
CA LEU A 107 6.96 -12.83 -3.52
C LEU A 107 5.71 -13.50 -2.95
N VAL A 108 4.51 -12.97 -3.22
CA VAL A 108 3.26 -13.50 -2.65
C VAL A 108 2.97 -14.93 -3.09
N PRO A 109 3.09 -15.31 -4.39
CA PRO A 109 2.94 -16.71 -4.79
C PRO A 109 4.00 -17.61 -4.16
N PHE A 110 5.25 -17.13 -4.09
CA PHE A 110 6.33 -17.87 -3.43
C PHE A 110 6.02 -18.14 -1.95
N MET A 111 5.59 -17.11 -1.20
CA MET A 111 5.18 -17.27 0.21
C MET A 111 4.01 -18.23 0.36
N HIS A 112 3.01 -18.15 -0.51
CA HIS A 112 1.88 -19.09 -0.51
C HIS A 112 2.33 -20.54 -0.73
N CYS A 113 3.22 -20.77 -1.70
CA CYS A 113 3.78 -22.09 -1.97
C CYS A 113 4.54 -22.65 -0.75
N VAL A 114 5.38 -21.85 -0.11
CA VAL A 114 6.13 -22.25 1.08
C VAL A 114 5.20 -22.53 2.27
N ALA A 115 4.22 -21.66 2.52
CA ALA A 115 3.24 -21.84 3.60
C ALA A 115 2.40 -23.11 3.42
N MET A 116 1.91 -23.35 2.20
CA MET A 116 1.13 -24.56 1.87
C MET A 116 1.97 -25.83 1.91
N TRP A 117 3.27 -25.75 1.65
CA TRP A 117 4.20 -26.88 1.78
C TRP A 117 4.51 -27.20 3.25
N ALA A 118 4.74 -26.17 4.08
CA ALA A 118 4.97 -26.33 5.51
C ALA A 118 3.74 -26.91 6.23
N GLY A 119 2.53 -26.46 5.87
CA GLY A 119 1.27 -27.00 6.42
C GLY A 119 0.94 -28.44 6.02
N ARG A 120 1.58 -28.98 4.96
CA ARG A 120 1.38 -30.36 4.50
C ARG A 120 2.27 -31.38 5.22
N ARG A 121 3.25 -30.93 6.02
CA ARG A 121 4.15 -31.78 6.80
C ARG A 121 3.71 -32.01 8.26
N SER A 122 2.60 -31.43 8.68
CA SER A 122 2.02 -31.58 10.02
C SER A 122 0.81 -32.52 10.08
N VAL A 123 0.66 -33.43 9.11
CA VAL A 123 -0.33 -34.53 9.12
C VAL A 123 0.41 -35.85 8.89
#